data_AF-A0A970KAW9-F1
#
_entry.id   AF-A0A970KAW9-F1
#
_cell.length_a   1.000
_cell.length_b   1.000
_cell.length_c   1.000
_cell.angle_alpha   90.00
_cell.angle_beta   90.00
_cell.angle_gamma   90.00
#
_symmetry.space_group_name_H-M   'P 1'
#
loop_
_entity.id
_entity.type
_entity.pdbx_description
1 polymer ?
#
loop_
_entity_poly.entity_id
_entity_poly.type
_entity_poly.pdbx_seq_one_letter_code
_entity_poly.pdbx_strand_id
1 'polypeptide(L)'
;GHLVSVHIKQKIGILSCICGCLSASAGAASGIVMLLKGTYPQIEYAIKNMIADTAGMVCDGAKEGCSLKVATTTSAAVQAALLAKTGICVSSNDGIITDSIEGTIDNLAYFVNKGMQDADSTILNIMLNKIK
;
A
#
# COMPACT_ATOMS: atom_id res chain seq x y z
N GLY A 1 -2.39 1.11 13.93
CA GLY A 1 -3.08 1.78 12.81
C GLY A 1 -2.28 2.95 12.26
N HIS A 2 -2.43 4.15 12.83
CA HIS A 2 -1.83 5.38 12.28
C HIS A 2 -0.30 5.34 12.12
N LEU A 3 0.42 4.77 13.09
CA LEU A 3 1.88 4.65 13.04
C LEU A 3 2.37 3.92 11.79
N VAL A 4 1.66 2.86 11.36
CA VAL A 4 1.99 2.09 10.15
C VAL A 4 1.88 2.96 8.90
N SER A 5 0.79 3.73 8.79
CA SER A 5 0.56 4.63 7.65
C SER A 5 1.64 5.72 7.58
N VAL A 6 1.96 6.33 8.73
CA VAL A 6 3.02 7.34 8.83
C VAL A 6 4.38 6.75 8.45
N HIS A 7 4.71 5.56 8.96
CA HIS A 7 5.99 4.90 8.69
C HIS A 7 6.19 4.61 7.19
N ILE A 8 5.18 4.05 6.53
CA ILE A 8 5.20 3.81 5.08
C ILE A 8 5.40 5.13 4.32
N LYS A 9 4.64 6.18 4.68
CA LYS A 9 4.72 7.47 3.99
C LYS A 9 6.01 8.23 4.24
N GLN A 10 6.64 8.09 5.41
CA GLN A 10 7.93 8.70 5.70
C GLN A 10 9.03 8.15 4.80
N LYS A 11 8.99 6.86 4.46
CA LYS A 11 9.96 6.22 3.56
C LYS A 11 9.69 6.54 2.09
N ILE A 12 8.42 6.53 1.68
CA ILE A 12 8.05 6.83 0.29
C ILE A 12 8.30 8.32 -0.04
N GLY A 13 7.95 9.23 0.87
CA GLY A 13 7.99 10.66 0.66
C GLY A 13 6.60 11.32 0.72
N ILE A 14 6.60 12.63 0.95
CA ILE A 14 5.37 13.43 1.10
C ILE A 14 4.60 13.48 -0.23
N LEU A 15 5.30 13.72 -1.34
CA LEU A 15 4.76 13.70 -2.70
C LEU A 15 5.12 12.39 -3.40
N SER A 16 4.14 11.72 -3.99
CA SER A 16 4.32 10.45 -4.68
C SER A 16 3.14 10.16 -5.59
N CYS A 17 3.40 9.51 -6.72
CA CYS A 17 2.37 9.02 -7.65
C CYS A 17 1.56 7.82 -7.12
N ILE A 18 1.88 7.28 -5.94
CA ILE A 18 1.14 6.17 -5.32
C ILE A 18 -0.03 6.69 -4.46
N CYS A 19 -1.15 5.97 -4.48
CA CYS A 19 -2.33 6.32 -3.70
C CYS A 19 -2.08 6.22 -2.20
N GLY A 20 -2.39 7.29 -1.45
CA GLY A 20 -2.30 7.29 0.02
C GLY A 20 -3.20 6.24 0.68
N CYS A 21 -4.24 5.77 -0.03
CA CYS A 21 -5.12 4.69 0.39
C CYS A 21 -4.36 3.40 0.73
N LEU A 22 -3.23 3.10 0.08
CA LEU A 22 -2.35 1.97 0.42
C LEU A 22 -1.89 2.05 1.88
N SER A 23 -1.28 3.17 2.26
CA SER A 23 -0.72 3.34 3.61
C SER A 23 -1.81 3.35 4.68
N ALA A 24 -2.96 3.97 4.39
CA ALA A 24 -4.11 4.01 5.28
C ALA A 24 -4.71 2.61 5.48
N SER A 25 -4.92 1.86 4.40
CA SER A 25 -5.51 0.52 4.44
C SER A 25 -4.57 -0.53 5.06
N ALA A 26 -3.25 -0.44 4.85
CA ALA A 26 -2.27 -1.24 5.60
C ALA A 26 -2.33 -0.99 7.12
N GLY A 27 -2.49 0.29 7.51
CA GLY A 27 -2.73 0.67 8.90
C GLY A 27 -4.06 0.14 9.44
N ALA A 28 -5.12 0.14 8.63
CA ALA A 28 -6.42 -0.41 8.99
C ALA A 28 -6.36 -1.93 9.17
N ALA A 29 -5.76 -2.67 8.22
CA ALA A 29 -5.57 -4.12 8.31
C ALA A 29 -4.82 -4.51 9.58
N SER A 30 -3.74 -3.79 9.90
CA SER A 30 -3.00 -3.95 11.16
C SER A 30 -3.90 -3.77 12.40
N GLY A 31 -4.76 -2.75 12.38
CA GLY A 31 -5.71 -2.48 13.46
C GLY A 31 -6.77 -3.58 13.61
N ILE A 32 -7.27 -4.11 12.48
CA ILE A 32 -8.21 -5.24 12.47
C ILE A 32 -7.55 -6.48 13.09
N VAL A 33 -6.31 -6.81 12.70
CA VAL A 33 -5.57 -7.93 13.32
C VAL A 33 -5.41 -7.75 14.82
N MET A 34 -5.09 -6.53 15.28
CA MET A 34 -5.01 -6.23 16.72
C MET A 34 -6.34 -6.47 17.44
N LEU A 35 -7.47 -6.00 16.87
CA LEU A 35 -8.81 -6.21 17.43
C LEU A 35 -9.19 -7.70 17.49
N LEU A 36 -8.74 -8.49 16.51
CA LEU A 36 -8.88 -9.94 16.48
C LEU A 36 -7.87 -10.68 17.38
N LYS A 37 -7.22 -9.97 18.32
CA LYS A 37 -6.19 -10.52 19.23
C LYS A 37 -5.09 -11.26 18.46
N GLY A 38 -4.66 -10.70 17.33
CA GLY A 38 -3.55 -11.22 16.54
C GLY A 38 -2.20 -10.99 17.21
N THR A 39 -1.22 -11.82 16.85
CA THR A 39 0.16 -11.66 17.32
C THR A 39 0.89 -10.61 16.50
N TYR A 40 2.06 -10.16 16.97
CA TYR A 40 2.89 -9.21 16.25
C TYR A 40 3.25 -9.70 14.82
N PRO A 41 3.71 -10.94 14.59
CA PRO A 41 3.93 -11.45 13.24
C PRO A 41 2.71 -11.40 12.33
N GLN A 42 1.50 -11.62 12.88
CA GLN A 42 0.27 -11.52 12.09
C GLN A 42 -0.03 -10.07 11.69
N ILE A 43 0.37 -9.09 12.50
CA ILE A 43 0.28 -7.68 12.11
C ILE A 43 1.24 -7.42 10.94
N GLU A 44 2.46 -7.98 10.99
CA GLU A 44 3.42 -7.84 9.90
C GLU A 44 2.92 -8.47 8.60
N TYR A 45 2.30 -9.64 8.69
CA TYR A 45 1.70 -10.32 7.54
C TYR A 45 0.59 -9.48 6.91
N ALA A 46 -0.26 -8.84 7.71
CA ALA A 46 -1.30 -7.95 7.20
C ALA A 46 -0.71 -6.75 6.43
N ILE A 47 0.37 -6.16 6.94
CA ILE A 47 1.06 -5.05 6.28
C ILE A 47 1.68 -5.52 4.95
N LYS A 48 2.41 -6.64 4.95
CA LYS A 48 3.03 -7.20 3.74
C LYS A 48 2.00 -7.57 2.68
N ASN A 49 0.91 -8.23 3.08
CA ASN A 49 -0.19 -8.58 2.19
C ASN A 49 -0.81 -7.33 1.55
N MET A 50 -1.02 -6.27 2.34
CA MET A 50 -1.56 -5.01 1.81
C MET A 50 -0.60 -4.30 0.85
N ILE A 51 0.71 -4.31 1.14
CA ILE A 51 1.70 -3.73 0.22
C ILE A 51 1.71 -4.53 -1.09
N ALA A 52 1.74 -5.86 -1.05
CA ALA A 52 1.72 -6.71 -2.25
C ALA A 52 0.47 -6.46 -3.10
N ASP A 53 -0.71 -6.36 -2.48
CA ASP A 53 -1.98 -6.20 -3.18
C ASP A 53 -2.14 -4.81 -3.80
N THR A 54 -1.63 -3.76 -3.14
CA THR A 54 -2.01 -2.38 -3.47
C THR A 54 -0.88 -1.50 -4.02
N ALA A 55 0.37 -1.98 -4.07
CA ALA A 55 1.55 -1.18 -4.47
C ALA A 55 1.43 -0.49 -5.83
N GLY A 56 0.60 -1.02 -6.75
CA GLY A 56 0.38 -0.44 -8.08
C GLY A 56 -0.69 0.64 -8.17
N MET A 57 -1.41 0.96 -7.08
CA MET A 57 -2.50 1.94 -7.15
C MET A 57 -1.96 3.37 -7.28
N VAL A 58 -2.18 3.96 -8.45
CA VAL A 58 -1.74 5.32 -8.80
C VAL A 58 -2.65 6.39 -8.21
N CYS A 59 -2.07 7.53 -7.82
CA CYS A 59 -2.77 8.76 -7.43
C CYS A 59 -2.78 9.76 -8.59
N ASP A 60 -3.95 10.03 -9.16
CA ASP A 60 -4.16 10.91 -10.31
C ASP A 60 -5.05 12.14 -9.97
N GLY A 61 -5.12 12.47 -8.68
CA GLY A 61 -5.90 13.58 -8.14
C GLY A 61 -7.32 13.18 -7.71
N ALA A 62 -7.78 13.74 -6.58
CA ALA A 62 -9.05 13.40 -5.92
C ALA A 62 -10.27 13.62 -6.83
N LYS A 63 -10.72 12.54 -7.48
CA LYS A 63 -11.92 12.44 -8.32
C LYS A 63 -12.75 11.22 -7.89
N GLU A 64 -13.77 10.86 -8.66
CA GLU A 64 -14.55 9.63 -8.46
C GLU A 64 -13.67 8.37 -8.34
N GLY A 65 -12.51 8.33 -8.99
CA GLY A 65 -11.55 7.22 -8.82
C GLY A 65 -11.04 7.05 -7.38
N CYS A 66 -11.05 8.09 -6.56
CA CYS A 66 -10.64 8.03 -5.16
C CYS A 66 -11.65 7.23 -4.31
N SER A 67 -12.96 7.43 -4.51
CA SER A 67 -13.98 6.68 -3.78
C SER A 67 -13.94 5.19 -4.13
N LEU A 68 -13.70 4.87 -5.41
CA LEU A 68 -13.50 3.49 -5.86
C LEU A 68 -12.26 2.86 -5.23
N LYS A 69 -11.10 3.53 -5.27
CA LYS A 69 -9.86 3.02 -4.66
C LYS A 69 -10.01 2.83 -3.15
N VAL A 70 -10.70 3.74 -2.45
CA VAL A 70 -11.00 3.61 -1.03
C VAL A 70 -11.91 2.40 -0.76
N ALA A 71 -12.98 2.21 -1.54
CA ALA A 71 -13.86 1.06 -1.39
C ALA A 71 -13.12 -0.26 -1.60
N THR A 72 -12.33 -0.37 -2.68
CA THR A 72 -11.50 -1.55 -2.97
C THR A 72 -10.50 -1.82 -1.85
N THR A 73 -9.72 -0.82 -1.45
CA THR A 73 -8.69 -0.98 -0.39
C THR A 73 -9.27 -1.28 0.98
N THR A 74 -10.49 -0.82 1.28
CA THR A 74 -11.18 -1.16 2.52
C THR A 74 -11.55 -2.64 2.56
N SER A 75 -12.07 -3.18 1.45
CA SER A 75 -12.35 -4.61 1.32
C SER A 75 -11.07 -5.44 1.43
N ALA A 76 -10.02 -5.02 0.71
CA ALA A 76 -8.70 -5.65 0.76
C ALA A 76 -8.11 -5.65 2.18
N ALA A 77 -8.25 -4.56 2.94
CA ALA A 77 -7.75 -4.49 4.31
C ALA A 77 -8.37 -5.55 5.23
N VAL A 78 -9.69 -5.78 5.10
CA VAL A 78 -10.38 -6.84 5.84
C VAL A 78 -9.85 -8.21 5.41
N GLN A 79 -9.73 -8.45 4.11
CA GLN A 79 -9.21 -9.72 3.57
C GLN A 79 -7.78 -9.99 4.03
N ALA A 80 -6.87 -9.02 3.89
CA ALA A 80 -5.49 -9.12 4.32
C ALA A 80 -5.36 -9.39 5.83
N ALA A 81 -6.20 -8.75 6.64
CA ALA A 81 -6.24 -9.00 8.08
C ALA A 81 -6.72 -10.41 8.43
N LEU A 82 -7.74 -10.93 7.73
CA LEU A 82 -8.24 -12.30 7.93
C LEU A 82 -7.19 -13.35 7.51
N LEU A 83 -6.56 -13.16 6.35
CA LEU A 83 -5.45 -14.02 5.88
C LEU A 83 -4.29 -14.01 6.88
N ALA A 84 -3.88 -12.83 7.32
CA ALA A 84 -2.82 -12.71 8.29
C ALA A 84 -3.17 -13.37 9.63
N LYS A 85 -4.44 -13.26 10.07
CA LYS A 85 -4.93 -13.90 11.30
C LYS A 85 -4.92 -15.43 11.20
N THR A 86 -5.08 -16.01 10.01
CA THR A 86 -4.91 -17.45 9.78
C THR A 86 -3.46 -17.85 9.52
N GLY A 87 -2.51 -16.92 9.60
CA GLY A 87 -1.08 -17.16 9.42
C GLY A 87 -0.61 -17.13 7.96
N ILE A 88 -1.42 -16.60 7.05
CA ILE A 88 -1.11 -16.50 5.62
C ILE A 88 -0.45 -15.15 5.33
N CYS A 89 0.75 -15.20 4.78
CA CYS A 89 1.51 -14.06 4.28
C CYS A 89 1.94 -14.32 2.84
N VAL A 90 1.96 -13.28 2.02
CA VAL A 90 2.64 -13.27 0.74
C VAL A 90 4.12 -13.67 0.91
N SER A 91 4.62 -14.45 -0.05
CA SER A 91 5.99 -14.96 -0.05
C SER A 91 7.01 -13.82 -0.14
N SER A 92 8.15 -13.96 0.55
CA SER A 92 9.29 -13.03 0.40
C SER A 92 10.00 -13.17 -0.95
N ASN A 93 9.65 -14.16 -1.77
CA ASN A 93 10.12 -14.26 -3.15
C ASN A 93 9.22 -13.50 -4.15
N ASP A 94 8.13 -12.89 -3.69
CA ASP A 94 7.18 -12.21 -4.56
C ASP A 94 7.54 -10.72 -4.75
N GLY A 95 7.97 -10.36 -5.95
CA GLY A 95 8.16 -8.98 -6.38
C GLY A 95 8.98 -8.12 -5.41
N ILE A 96 8.32 -7.11 -4.82
CA ILE A 96 8.94 -6.13 -3.90
C ILE A 96 8.93 -6.57 -2.43
N ILE A 97 8.34 -7.73 -2.11
CA ILE A 97 8.21 -8.23 -0.75
C ILE A 97 9.54 -8.84 -0.29
N THR A 98 9.87 -8.65 0.98
CA THR A 98 11.04 -9.28 1.62
C THR A 98 10.63 -10.03 2.88
N ASP A 99 11.57 -10.69 3.56
CA ASP A 99 11.28 -11.33 4.86
C ASP A 99 10.87 -10.33 5.94
N SER A 100 11.34 -9.08 5.85
CA SER A 100 11.05 -8.02 6.82
C SER A 100 10.04 -6.99 6.30
N ILE A 101 9.31 -6.34 7.21
CA ILE A 101 8.49 -5.17 6.83
C ILE A 101 9.39 -4.05 6.29
N GLU A 102 10.51 -3.76 6.97
CA GLU A 102 11.39 -2.64 6.58
C GLU A 102 11.92 -2.81 5.17
N GLY A 103 12.45 -3.98 4.82
CA GLY A 103 12.92 -4.24 3.46
C GLY A 103 11.81 -4.16 2.42
N THR A 104 10.58 -4.56 2.79
CA THR A 104 9.41 -4.43 1.91
C THR A 104 9.03 -2.97 1.68
N ILE A 105 9.05 -2.14 2.74
CA ILE A 105 8.78 -0.70 2.65
C ILE A 105 9.89 0.02 1.89
N ASP A 106 11.16 -0.35 2.10
CA ASP A 106 12.30 0.23 1.40
C ASP A 106 12.25 -0.11 -0.10
N ASN A 107 11.88 -1.35 -0.46
CA ASN A 107 11.65 -1.73 -1.86
C ASN A 107 10.47 -0.95 -2.48
N LEU A 108 9.36 -0.79 -1.74
CA LEU A 108 8.24 0.04 -2.19
C LEU A 108 8.66 1.49 -2.41
N ALA A 109 9.42 2.06 -1.48
CA ALA A 109 9.95 3.41 -1.58
C ALA A 109 10.92 3.55 -2.77
N TYR A 110 11.78 2.57 -3.01
CA TYR A 110 12.67 2.53 -4.17
C TYR A 110 11.86 2.49 -5.48
N PHE A 111 10.86 1.61 -5.57
CA PHE A 111 9.98 1.51 -6.74
C PHE A 111 9.25 2.83 -7.03
N VAL A 112 8.67 3.47 -6.01
CA VAL A 112 7.97 4.74 -6.18
C VAL A 112 8.93 5.86 -6.58
N ASN A 113 10.07 5.99 -5.90
CA ASN A 113 10.98 7.12 -6.13
C ASN A 113 11.84 6.99 -7.38
N LYS A 114 12.17 5.77 -7.81
CA LYS A 114 13.02 5.51 -8.98
C LYS A 114 12.25 4.90 -10.13
N GLY A 115 11.45 3.86 -9.88
CA GLY A 115 10.67 3.18 -10.90
C GLY A 115 9.52 4.03 -11.46
N MET A 116 9.00 4.97 -10.67
CA MET A 116 7.87 5.82 -11.05
C MET A 116 8.20 7.32 -11.08
N GLN A 117 9.48 7.68 -11.21
CA GLN A 117 9.93 9.09 -11.18
C GLN A 117 9.21 9.98 -12.21
N ASP A 118 8.86 9.42 -13.38
CA ASP A 118 8.21 10.13 -14.48
C ASP A 118 6.68 9.95 -14.48
N ALA A 119 6.12 9.25 -13.48
CA ALA A 119 4.70 8.96 -13.43
C ALA A 119 3.87 10.24 -13.23
N ASP A 120 4.28 11.13 -12.32
CA ASP A 120 3.55 12.38 -12.05
C ASP A 120 3.47 13.28 -13.29
N SER A 121 4.60 13.47 -14.00
CA SER A 121 4.65 14.27 -15.24
C SER A 121 3.85 13.61 -16.37
N THR A 122 3.90 12.28 -16.47
CA THR A 122 3.12 11.51 -17.45
C THR A 122 1.62 11.62 -17.18
N ILE A 123 1.18 11.46 -15.93
CA ILE A 123 -0.22 11.60 -15.52
C ILE A 123 -0.71 13.01 -15.83
N LEU A 124 0.08 14.03 -15.50
CA LEU A 124 -0.26 15.43 -15.81
C LEU A 124 -0.43 15.64 -17.33
N ASN A 125 0.48 15.11 -18.14
CA ASN A 125 0.36 15.21 -19.60
C ASN A 125 -0.92 14.52 -20.11
N ILE A 126 -1.24 13.33 -19.60
CA ILE A 126 -2.49 12.62 -19.92
C ILE A 126 -3.72 13.45 -19.51
N MET A 127 -3.67 14.13 -18.36
CA MET A 127 -4.75 15.00 -17.89
C MET A 127 -4.97 16.20 -18.81
N LEU A 128 -3.89 16.81 -19.32
CA LEU A 128 -3.95 18.01 -20.16
C LEU A 128 -4.26 17.69 -21.62
N ASN A 129 -3.67 16.63 -22.17
CA ASN A 129 -3.64 16.39 -23.61
C ASN A 129 -4.37 15.14 -24.08
N LYS A 130 -4.85 14.27 -23.16
CA LYS A 130 -5.53 12.98 -23.40
C LYS A 130 -5.06 12.27 -24.68
N ILE A 131 -4.24 11.23 -24.51
CA ILE A 131 -3.70 10.45 -25.64
C ILE A 131 -4.86 10.05 -26.58
N LYS A 132 -4.75 10.46 -27.85
CA LYS A 132 -5.72 10.17 -28.91
C LYS A 132 -5.36 8.87 -29.62
#